data_AF-A0A7J7T2F6-F1
#
_entry.id   AF-A0A7J7T2F6-F1
#
_cell.length_a   1.000
_cell.length_b   1.000
_cell.length_c   1.000
_cell.angle_alpha   90.00
_cell.angle_beta   90.00
_cell.angle_gamma   90.00
#
_symmetry.space_group_name_H-M   'P 1'
#
loop_
_entity.id
_entity.type
_entity.pdbx_description
1 polymer ?
#
loop_
_entity_poly.entity_id
_entity_poly.type
_entity_poly.pdbx_seq_one_letter_code
_entity_poly.pdbx_strand_id
1 'polypeptide(L)'
;MGDNTSPISVILVSSGSRGNKLLFRYPFQRSQEHPASQTNKPRSRYAVNNTGDHAEDQDGDSRFSDVILATILATKSEMCGQKFELKIDNVRFVGHPTLLQHALGQVSKTDPSPKREAPTMILFNVVFALRANADPSVINCLHNLSRRIATVLQHEERRCQYLTREAKLILALQDEVSAVADANDGPQSPFHHILPKCKLARDLKEAYDR
;
A
#
# COMPACT_ATOMS: atom_id res chain seq x y z
N MET A 1 21.37 -14.80 -10.07
CA MET A 1 20.94 -15.05 -8.66
C MET A 1 20.53 -13.73 -7.99
N GLY A 2 19.70 -12.90 -8.63
CA GLY A 2 19.61 -11.47 -8.29
C GLY A 2 18.30 -10.94 -7.68
N ASP A 3 17.15 -11.63 -7.80
CA ASP A 3 15.86 -10.91 -7.64
C ASP A 3 15.02 -11.34 -6.43
N ASN A 4 15.58 -12.14 -5.50
CA ASN A 4 14.88 -12.62 -4.30
C ASN A 4 14.99 -11.69 -3.08
N THR A 5 15.88 -10.69 -3.14
CA THR A 5 16.23 -9.84 -1.98
C THR A 5 15.46 -8.53 -1.95
N SER A 6 15.01 -8.04 -3.09
CA SER A 6 14.29 -6.77 -3.19
C SER A 6 12.80 -6.97 -2.95
N PRO A 7 12.13 -6.07 -2.21
CA PRO A 7 10.69 -6.09 -2.10
C PRO A 7 10.03 -5.84 -3.47
N ILE A 8 8.90 -6.49 -3.69
CA ILE A 8 8.01 -6.25 -4.84
C ILE A 8 7.35 -4.88 -4.68
N SER A 9 6.84 -4.58 -3.49
CA SER A 9 6.18 -3.32 -3.18
C SER A 9 6.24 -2.97 -1.69
N VAL A 10 5.99 -1.70 -1.38
CA VAL A 10 5.67 -1.17 -0.05
C VAL A 10 4.23 -0.67 -0.05
N ILE A 11 3.46 -1.06 0.96
CA ILE A 11 2.03 -0.80 1.08
C ILE A 11 1.76 -0.23 2.47
N LEU A 12 1.03 0.87 2.53
CA LEU A 12 0.49 1.43 3.77
C LEU A 12 -1.02 1.28 3.77
N VAL A 13 -1.53 0.56 4.75
CA VAL A 13 -2.97 0.41 4.99
C VAL A 13 -3.37 0.97 6.35
N SER A 14 -4.60 1.44 6.45
CA SER A 14 -5.22 1.88 7.69
C SER A 14 -6.54 1.16 7.95
N SER A 15 -6.88 1.01 9.22
CA SER A 15 -8.18 0.51 9.68
C SER A 15 -8.75 1.46 10.73
N GLY A 16 -10.04 1.69 10.68
CA GLY A 16 -10.75 2.49 11.66
C GLY A 16 -12.26 2.36 11.54
N SER A 17 -12.99 3.30 12.14
CA SER A 17 -14.46 3.29 12.17
C SER A 17 -15.12 3.37 10.79
N ARG A 18 -14.41 3.89 9.78
CA ARG A 18 -14.87 4.01 8.39
C ARG A 18 -14.44 2.85 7.49
N GLY A 19 -13.94 1.76 8.09
CA GLY A 19 -13.46 0.57 7.40
C GLY A 19 -11.95 0.62 7.09
N ASN A 20 -11.51 -0.32 6.26
CA ASN A 20 -10.13 -0.47 5.86
C ASN A 20 -9.84 0.34 4.60
N LYS A 21 -8.69 1.02 4.56
CA LYS A 21 -8.27 1.85 3.42
C LYS A 21 -6.82 1.56 3.06
N LEU A 22 -6.55 1.47 1.76
CA LEU A 22 -5.19 1.49 1.24
C LEU A 22 -4.80 2.96 1.04
N LEU A 23 -3.84 3.42 1.84
CA LEU A 23 -3.37 4.79 1.80
C LEU A 23 -2.31 4.96 0.70
N PHE A 24 -1.40 4.01 0.57
CA PHE A 24 -0.32 4.14 -0.38
C PHE A 24 0.21 2.78 -0.82
N ARG A 25 0.61 2.68 -2.09
CA ARG A 25 1.34 1.54 -2.66
C ARG A 25 2.42 2.06 -3.60
N TYR A 26 3.63 1.52 -3.48
CA TYR A 26 4.74 1.78 -4.40
C TYR A 26 5.53 0.49 -4.68
N PRO A 27 5.94 0.20 -5.92
CA PRO A 27 5.72 0.98 -7.13
C PRO A 27 4.23 1.07 -7.50
N PHE A 28 3.87 2.16 -8.19
CA PHE A 28 2.52 2.32 -8.73
C PHE A 28 2.36 1.28 -9.83
N GLN A 29 1.19 0.64 -9.86
CA GLN A 29 0.85 -0.41 -10.81
C GLN A 29 1.49 -0.17 -12.18
N ARG A 30 2.26 -1.15 -12.66
CA ARG A 30 2.86 -1.11 -13.99
C ARG A 30 1.75 -0.75 -14.96
N SER A 31 1.96 0.34 -15.70
CA SER A 31 1.40 0.45 -17.04
C SER A 31 1.54 -0.93 -17.66
N GLN A 32 0.46 -1.40 -18.26
CA GLN A 32 0.59 -2.27 -19.40
C GLN A 32 1.39 -1.48 -20.45
N GLU A 33 2.71 -1.39 -20.29
CA GLU A 33 3.61 -1.20 -21.42
C GLU A 33 3.48 -2.50 -22.20
N HIS A 34 2.40 -2.59 -22.98
CA HIS A 34 2.54 -3.16 -24.29
C HIS A 34 3.72 -2.41 -24.91
N PRO A 35 4.83 -3.08 -25.28
CA PRO A 35 5.55 -2.63 -26.43
C PRO A 35 4.59 -2.87 -27.59
N ALA A 36 3.64 -1.96 -27.79
CA ALA A 36 3.11 -1.67 -29.12
C ALA A 36 4.25 -0.95 -29.88
N SER A 37 5.40 -1.62 -29.98
CA SER A 37 6.41 -1.35 -30.96
C SER A 37 5.79 -1.75 -32.29
N GLN A 38 5.19 -0.75 -32.91
CA GLN A 38 5.00 -0.58 -34.33
C GLN A 38 5.77 -1.63 -35.15
N THR A 39 5.06 -2.61 -35.68
CA THR A 39 5.40 -3.14 -37.00
C THR A 39 4.15 -3.07 -37.84
N ASN A 40 4.06 -2.05 -38.69
CA ASN A 40 3.18 -2.03 -39.85
C ASN A 40 3.50 -3.27 -40.70
N LYS A 41 2.69 -4.33 -40.56
CA LYS A 41 2.60 -5.39 -41.56
C LYS A 41 1.13 -5.70 -41.83
N PRO A 42 0.72 -5.75 -43.11
CA PRO A 42 -0.66 -6.02 -43.46
C PRO A 42 -1.03 -7.43 -42.97
N ARG A 43 -2.03 -7.50 -42.08
CA ARG A 43 -2.54 -8.73 -41.50
C ARG A 43 -3.19 -9.55 -42.63
N SER A 44 -2.56 -10.64 -43.04
CA SER A 44 -3.13 -11.56 -44.04
C SER A 44 -4.27 -12.37 -43.42
N ARG A 45 -5.34 -12.57 -44.21
CA ARG A 45 -6.67 -13.05 -43.80
C ARG A 45 -6.74 -14.55 -43.43
N TYR A 46 -5.59 -15.23 -43.33
CA TYR A 46 -5.48 -16.69 -43.16
C TYR A 46 -4.49 -17.14 -42.08
N ALA A 47 -4.09 -16.27 -41.14
CA ALA A 47 -3.27 -16.71 -40.01
C ALA A 47 -4.14 -17.53 -39.02
N VAL A 48 -3.84 -18.82 -38.88
CA VAL A 48 -4.44 -19.73 -37.88
C VAL A 48 -3.99 -19.32 -36.48
N ASN A 49 -4.95 -19.05 -35.60
CA ASN A 49 -4.71 -18.70 -34.21
C ASN A 49 -4.25 -19.94 -33.43
N ASN A 50 -2.96 -20.00 -33.07
CA ASN A 50 -2.51 -20.86 -31.98
C ASN A 50 -2.58 -20.03 -30.69
N THR A 51 -3.75 -19.93 -30.06
CA THR A 51 -3.86 -19.41 -28.69
C THR A 51 -3.40 -20.50 -27.72
N GLY A 52 -2.10 -20.80 -27.74
CA GLY A 52 -1.43 -21.44 -26.64
C GLY A 52 -1.27 -20.41 -25.52
N ASP A 53 -1.77 -20.77 -24.33
CA ASP A 53 -1.39 -20.27 -23.01
C ASP A 53 -0.21 -19.29 -23.01
N HIS A 54 -0.50 -17.98 -22.97
CA HIS A 54 0.40 -16.99 -22.37
C HIS A 54 -0.14 -16.65 -20.98
N ALA A 55 -0.11 -17.64 -20.08
CA ALA A 55 -0.12 -17.40 -18.65
C ALA A 55 1.33 -17.17 -18.20
N GLU A 56 2.01 -16.18 -18.77
CA GLU A 56 3.32 -15.75 -18.27
C GLU A 56 3.09 -14.70 -17.17
N ASP A 57 3.27 -15.18 -15.93
CA ASP A 57 3.61 -14.43 -14.72
C ASP A 57 3.15 -12.96 -14.66
N GLN A 58 1.92 -12.74 -14.19
CA GLN A 58 1.62 -11.48 -13.49
C GLN A 58 2.41 -11.45 -12.18
N ASP A 59 3.67 -11.05 -12.30
CA ASP A 59 4.64 -10.96 -11.21
C ASP A 59 4.21 -9.84 -10.24
N GLY A 60 3.75 -10.23 -9.05
CA GLY A 60 3.59 -9.33 -7.91
C GLY A 60 2.18 -9.14 -7.35
N ASP A 61 2.11 -8.33 -6.30
CA ASP A 61 0.88 -7.90 -5.60
C ASP A 61 -0.10 -7.10 -6.50
N SER A 62 0.33 -6.75 -7.72
CA SER A 62 -0.47 -6.04 -8.73
C SER A 62 -1.75 -6.78 -9.17
N ARG A 63 -1.82 -8.09 -8.93
CA ARG A 63 -3.04 -8.90 -9.14
C ARG A 63 -4.15 -8.65 -8.13
N PHE A 64 -3.85 -7.98 -7.01
CA PHE A 64 -4.84 -7.63 -6.00
C PHE A 64 -5.29 -6.19 -6.21
N SER A 65 -6.61 -5.97 -6.17
CA SER A 65 -7.15 -4.61 -6.15
C SER A 65 -6.80 -3.92 -4.83
N ASP A 66 -6.75 -2.59 -4.84
CA ASP A 66 -6.45 -1.80 -3.64
C ASP A 66 -7.45 -2.08 -2.50
N VAL A 67 -8.71 -2.38 -2.84
CA VAL A 67 -9.76 -2.75 -1.87
C VAL A 67 -9.46 -4.09 -1.20
N ILE A 68 -8.99 -5.09 -1.96
CA ILE A 68 -8.61 -6.40 -1.43
C ILE A 68 -7.38 -6.24 -0.53
N LEU A 69 -6.35 -5.52 -1.00
CA LEU A 69 -5.14 -5.25 -0.22
C LEU A 69 -5.45 -4.53 1.09
N ALA A 70 -6.29 -3.50 1.05
CA ALA A 70 -6.77 -2.81 2.24
C ALA A 70 -7.37 -3.79 3.25
N THR A 71 -8.16 -4.75 2.77
CA THR A 71 -8.89 -5.69 3.62
C THR A 71 -7.99 -6.76 4.22
N ILE A 72 -7.13 -7.40 3.43
CA ILE A 72 -6.31 -8.52 3.90
C ILE A 72 -5.10 -8.07 4.72
N LEU A 73 -4.60 -6.85 4.50
CA LEU A 73 -3.44 -6.30 5.19
C LEU A 73 -3.82 -5.49 6.43
N ALA A 74 -5.07 -5.02 6.53
CA ALA A 74 -5.61 -4.45 7.75
C ALA A 74 -5.88 -5.57 8.76
N THR A 75 -4.88 -5.85 9.57
CA THR A 75 -4.96 -6.90 10.60
C THR A 75 -5.89 -6.49 11.74
N LYS A 76 -6.33 -7.49 12.50
CA LYS A 76 -7.02 -7.26 13.77
C LYS A 76 -6.10 -6.63 14.82
N SER A 77 -6.71 -5.96 15.80
CA SER A 77 -5.99 -5.32 16.91
C SER A 77 -5.16 -6.29 17.75
N GLU A 78 -5.59 -7.54 17.87
CA GLU A 78 -4.87 -8.61 18.59
C GLU A 78 -3.49 -8.94 18.01
N MET A 79 -3.26 -8.64 16.73
CA MET A 79 -1.98 -8.86 16.05
C MET A 79 -1.03 -7.66 16.18
N CYS A 80 -1.47 -6.56 16.78
CA CYS A 80 -0.67 -5.34 16.88
C CYS A 80 0.60 -5.57 17.71
N GLY A 81 1.71 -4.97 17.27
CA GLY A 81 3.00 -5.12 17.92
C GLY A 81 3.71 -6.45 17.65
N GLN A 82 3.09 -7.35 16.88
CA GLN A 82 3.68 -8.62 16.46
C GLN A 82 4.04 -8.58 14.96
N LYS A 83 4.86 -9.56 14.53
CA LYS A 83 5.19 -9.73 13.13
C LYS A 83 3.95 -10.17 12.36
N PHE A 84 3.52 -9.37 11.39
CA PHE A 84 2.52 -9.79 10.43
C PHE A 84 3.21 -10.45 9.24
N GLU A 85 2.74 -11.64 8.88
CA GLU A 85 3.22 -12.38 7.73
C GLU A 85 2.06 -13.13 7.08
N LEU A 86 1.82 -12.89 5.79
CA LEU A 86 0.75 -13.51 5.02
C LEU A 86 1.30 -13.93 3.66
N LYS A 87 1.19 -15.21 3.31
CA LYS A 87 1.58 -15.73 2.00
C LYS A 87 0.35 -16.07 1.18
N ILE A 88 0.27 -15.51 -0.02
CA ILE A 88 -0.77 -15.82 -1.02
C ILE A 88 -0.06 -16.11 -2.34
N ASP A 89 -0.21 -17.35 -2.83
CA ASP A 89 0.46 -17.85 -4.03
C ASP A 89 1.98 -17.56 -4.00
N ASN A 90 2.46 -16.78 -4.98
CA ASN A 90 3.87 -16.44 -5.17
C ASN A 90 4.28 -15.14 -4.46
N VAL A 91 3.40 -14.55 -3.63
CA VAL A 91 3.67 -13.30 -2.90
C VAL A 91 3.58 -13.53 -1.39
N ARG A 92 4.53 -12.95 -0.65
CA ARG A 92 4.57 -12.90 0.81
C ARG A 92 4.54 -11.46 1.29
N PHE A 93 3.50 -11.11 2.04
CA PHE A 93 3.33 -9.83 2.70
C PHE A 93 3.91 -9.88 4.10
N VAL A 94 4.77 -8.93 4.44
CA VAL A 94 5.47 -8.85 5.72
C VAL A 94 5.31 -7.45 6.28
N GLY A 95 4.78 -7.31 7.49
CA GLY A 95 4.51 -5.99 8.07
C GLY A 95 4.52 -5.98 9.59
N HIS A 96 4.22 -4.80 10.13
CA HIS A 96 4.18 -4.55 11.57
C HIS A 96 2.94 -3.72 11.93
N PRO A 97 1.78 -4.38 12.13
CA PRO A 97 0.55 -3.69 12.46
C PRO A 97 0.68 -2.98 13.81
N THR A 98 0.22 -1.73 13.84
CA THR A 98 0.43 -0.83 14.96
C THR A 98 -0.87 -0.14 15.32
N LEU A 99 -1.24 -0.27 16.60
CA LEU A 99 -2.40 0.39 17.18
C LEU A 99 -2.08 1.85 17.51
N LEU A 100 -3.00 2.75 17.17
CA LEU A 100 -2.97 4.15 17.56
C LEU A 100 -3.69 4.30 18.90
N GLN A 101 -2.96 4.80 19.90
CA GLN A 101 -3.41 4.86 21.29
C GLN A 101 -4.63 5.79 21.51
N HIS A 102 -4.93 6.67 20.55
CA HIS A 102 -6.13 7.52 20.59
C HIS A 102 -7.45 6.74 20.67
N ALA A 103 -7.48 5.45 20.28
CA ALA A 103 -8.68 4.62 20.32
C ALA A 103 -9.04 4.08 21.72
N LEU A 104 -8.11 4.05 22.69
CA LEU A 104 -8.29 3.37 23.99
C LEU A 104 -8.42 4.32 25.19
N GLY A 105 -8.59 5.63 24.95
CA GLY A 105 -8.98 6.57 25.99
C GLY A 105 -7.88 7.56 26.39
N GLN A 106 -8.13 8.83 26.08
CA GLN A 106 -7.82 9.91 27.01
C GLN A 106 -9.15 10.46 27.53
N VAL A 107 -9.68 9.80 28.56
CA VAL A 107 -10.60 10.45 29.51
C VAL A 107 -9.72 11.10 30.56
N SER A 108 -9.02 12.18 30.20
CA SER A 108 -8.56 13.13 31.20
C SER A 108 -9.79 13.92 31.62
N LYS A 109 -10.38 13.57 32.76
CA LYS A 109 -11.39 14.39 33.44
C LYS A 109 -10.72 15.71 33.81
N THR A 110 -10.85 16.75 32.97
CA THR A 110 -10.69 18.20 33.26
C THR A 110 -10.48 18.99 31.96
N ASP A 111 -11.50 19.05 31.08
CA ASP A 111 -11.72 20.25 30.24
C ASP A 111 -13.03 20.14 29.43
N PRO A 112 -13.97 21.10 29.50
CA PRO A 112 -15.08 21.17 28.56
C PRO A 112 -14.59 21.85 27.26
N SER A 113 -13.91 21.11 26.39
CA SER A 113 -13.53 21.62 25.05
C SER A 113 -14.43 21.03 23.95
N PRO A 114 -14.94 21.87 23.02
CA PRO A 114 -16.01 21.49 22.11
C PRO A 114 -15.47 20.61 20.97
N LYS A 115 -16.16 19.49 20.70
CA LYS A 115 -16.07 18.67 19.47
C LYS A 115 -14.70 18.08 19.14
N ARG A 116 -14.14 17.20 19.99
CA ARG A 116 -13.08 16.28 19.54
C ARG A 116 -13.70 15.27 18.57
N GLU A 117 -13.51 15.45 17.26
CA GLU A 117 -13.88 14.44 16.27
C GLU A 117 -13.25 13.10 16.65
N ALA A 118 -14.06 12.03 16.69
CA ALA A 118 -13.58 10.72 17.06
C ALA A 118 -12.47 10.26 16.10
N PRO A 119 -11.42 9.56 16.59
CA PRO A 119 -10.34 9.08 15.74
C PRO A 119 -10.91 8.18 14.65
N THR A 120 -10.77 8.60 13.40
CA THR A 120 -11.30 7.80 12.28
C THR A 120 -10.36 6.69 11.86
N MET A 121 -9.14 6.67 12.41
CA MET A 121 -8.09 5.70 12.19
C MET A 121 -7.65 5.13 13.54
N ILE A 122 -7.69 3.81 13.67
CA ILE A 122 -7.43 3.07 14.91
C ILE A 122 -6.12 2.29 14.79
N LEU A 123 -5.87 1.69 13.63
CA LEU A 123 -4.66 0.91 13.33
C LEU A 123 -4.10 1.32 11.97
N PHE A 124 -2.80 1.16 11.81
CA PHE A 124 -2.16 1.10 10.51
C PHE A 124 -1.20 -0.07 10.42
N ASN A 125 -0.87 -0.44 9.19
CA ASN A 125 0.13 -1.46 8.92
C ASN A 125 0.99 -1.03 7.73
N VAL A 126 2.31 -1.02 7.93
CA VAL A 126 3.31 -0.83 6.88
C VAL A 126 3.77 -2.21 6.44
N VAL A 127 3.55 -2.56 5.18
CA VAL A 127 3.75 -3.91 4.66
C VAL A 127 4.70 -3.86 3.47
N PHE A 128 5.68 -4.75 3.46
CA PHE A 128 6.50 -5.05 2.29
C PHE A 128 5.99 -6.35 1.64
N ALA A 129 5.75 -6.33 0.34
CA ALA A 129 5.49 -7.52 -0.44
C ALA A 129 6.81 -8.09 -0.98
N LEU A 130 6.97 -9.40 -0.94
CA LEU A 130 8.15 -10.13 -1.41
C LEU A 130 7.72 -11.34 -2.23
N ARG A 131 8.65 -11.92 -2.98
CA ARG A 131 8.43 -13.25 -3.56
C ARG A 131 8.27 -14.30 -2.46
N ALA A 132 7.38 -15.26 -2.66
CA ALA A 132 7.04 -16.27 -1.66
C ALA A 132 8.24 -17.11 -1.17
N ASN A 133 9.27 -17.22 -2.00
CA ASN A 133 10.52 -17.95 -1.78
C ASN A 133 11.68 -17.07 -1.30
N ALA A 134 11.43 -15.81 -0.91
CA ALA A 134 12.46 -14.94 -0.36
C ALA A 134 13.10 -15.54 0.90
N ASP A 135 14.41 -15.28 1.08
CA ASP A 135 15.17 -15.84 2.19
C ASP A 135 14.64 -15.35 3.55
N PRO A 136 14.64 -16.21 4.59
CA PRO A 136 14.17 -15.83 5.93
C PRO A 136 14.89 -14.61 6.53
N SER A 137 16.17 -14.42 6.19
CA SER A 137 16.97 -13.26 6.59
C SER A 137 16.42 -11.96 6.00
N VAL A 138 16.05 -11.96 4.72
CA VAL A 138 15.45 -10.81 4.02
C VAL A 138 14.06 -10.51 4.59
N ILE A 139 13.25 -11.54 4.78
CA ILE A 139 11.93 -11.43 5.42
C ILE A 139 12.06 -10.77 6.80
N ASN A 140 13.01 -11.21 7.61
CA ASN A 140 13.23 -10.63 8.92
C ASN A 140 13.78 -9.19 8.84
N CYS A 141 14.67 -8.91 7.89
CA CYS A 141 15.19 -7.55 7.65
C CYS A 141 14.05 -6.57 7.36
N LEU A 142 13.18 -6.90 6.40
CA LEU A 142 12.05 -6.03 6.02
C LEU A 142 10.99 -5.93 7.11
N HIS A 143 10.75 -6.99 7.89
CA HIS A 143 9.93 -6.88 9.09
C HIS A 143 10.51 -5.88 10.09
N ASN A 144 11.82 -5.92 10.36
CA ASN A 144 12.47 -4.98 11.26
C ASN A 144 12.41 -3.54 10.71
N LEU A 145 12.55 -3.35 9.39
CA LEU A 145 12.38 -2.06 8.74
C LEU A 145 10.94 -1.54 8.92
N SER A 146 9.94 -2.37 8.62
CA SER A 146 8.52 -2.04 8.82
C SER A 146 8.24 -1.64 10.27
N ARG A 147 8.75 -2.40 11.25
CA ARG A 147 8.64 -2.08 12.68
C ARG A 147 9.24 -0.73 13.04
N ARG A 148 10.42 -0.40 12.50
CA ARG A 148 11.08 0.90 12.74
C ARG A 148 10.25 2.04 12.17
N ILE A 149 9.77 1.92 10.92
CA ILE A 149 8.90 2.92 10.30
C ILE A 149 7.63 3.09 11.12
N ALA A 150 6.99 1.98 11.52
CA ALA A 150 5.77 2.02 12.33
C ALA A 150 5.98 2.68 13.69
N THR A 151 7.12 2.45 14.34
CA THR A 151 7.47 3.11 15.60
C THR A 151 7.58 4.63 15.42
N VAL A 152 8.26 5.09 14.36
CA VAL A 152 8.39 6.51 14.04
C VAL A 152 7.04 7.14 13.72
N LEU A 153 6.22 6.49 12.88
CA LEU A 153 4.89 6.98 12.54
C LEU A 153 3.95 7.03 13.75
N GLN A 154 4.02 6.04 14.65
CA GLN A 154 3.25 6.05 15.88
C GLN A 154 3.67 7.22 16.79
N HIS A 155 4.97 7.49 16.89
CA HIS A 155 5.47 8.64 17.64
C HIS A 155 5.00 9.96 17.03
N GLU A 156 5.14 10.14 15.71
CA GLU A 156 4.74 11.35 15.01
C GLU A 156 3.21 11.57 15.03
N GLU A 157 2.43 10.49 15.06
CA GLU A 157 0.99 10.56 15.28
C GLU A 157 0.65 11.07 16.69
N ARG A 158 1.31 10.55 17.73
CA ARG A 158 1.08 11.04 19.11
C ARG A 158 1.55 12.48 19.30
N ARG A 159 2.70 12.83 18.73
CA ARG A 159 3.33 14.14 18.87
C ARG A 159 2.53 15.23 18.19
N CYS A 160 2.06 14.95 16.98
CA CYS A 160 1.45 16.00 16.17
C CYS A 160 0.39 15.50 15.21
N GLN A 161 -0.15 14.29 15.29
CA GLN A 161 -1.16 13.77 14.35
C GLN A 161 -0.67 13.71 12.89
N TYR A 162 0.63 13.46 12.67
CA TYR A 162 1.22 13.45 11.34
C TYR A 162 0.55 12.44 10.40
N LEU A 163 0.37 11.19 10.85
CA LEU A 163 -0.18 10.12 10.03
C LEU A 163 -1.65 10.40 9.69
N THR A 164 -2.44 10.90 10.64
CA THR A 164 -3.83 11.31 10.40
C THR A 164 -3.91 12.43 9.36
N ARG A 165 -3.04 13.44 9.42
CA ARG A 165 -3.00 14.52 8.42
C ARG A 165 -2.63 14.02 7.03
N GLU A 166 -1.54 13.24 6.93
CA GLU A 166 -1.10 12.68 5.65
C GLU A 166 -2.16 11.74 5.07
N ALA A 167 -2.82 10.92 5.90
CA ALA A 167 -3.91 10.04 5.45
C ALA A 167 -5.12 10.84 4.93
N LYS A 168 -5.50 11.94 5.58
CA LYS A 168 -6.56 12.83 5.08
C LYS A 168 -6.20 13.44 3.72
N LEU A 169 -4.96 13.91 3.56
CA LEU A 169 -4.46 14.45 2.29
C LEU A 169 -4.47 13.38 1.20
N ILE A 170 -3.94 12.19 1.48
CA ILE A 170 -3.92 11.04 0.57
C ILE A 170 -5.33 10.72 0.09
N LEU A 171 -6.28 10.56 1.02
CA LEU A 171 -7.65 10.18 0.69
C LEU A 171 -8.34 11.26 -0.15
N ALA A 172 -8.16 12.54 0.18
CA ALA A 172 -8.69 13.65 -0.62
C ALA A 172 -8.15 13.62 -2.06
N LEU A 173 -6.86 13.35 -2.24
CA LEU A 173 -6.25 13.23 -3.57
C LEU A 173 -6.77 11.99 -4.34
N GLN A 174 -7.04 10.87 -3.65
CA GLN A 174 -7.67 9.70 -4.29
C GLN A 174 -9.09 10.02 -4.75
N ASP A 175 -9.86 10.75 -3.94
CA ASP A 175 -11.23 11.17 -4.27
C ASP A 175 -11.25 12.15 -5.46
N GLU A 176 -10.30 13.11 -5.51
CA GLU A 176 -10.12 14.03 -6.65
C GLU A 176 -9.83 13.28 -7.95
N VAL A 177 -8.88 12.35 -7.94
CA VAL A 177 -8.54 11.56 -9.14
C VAL A 177 -9.71 10.70 -9.60
N SER A 178 -10.44 10.11 -8.65
CA SER A 178 -11.62 9.30 -8.95
C SER A 178 -12.73 10.14 -9.59
N ALA A 179 -12.93 11.38 -9.16
CA ALA A 179 -13.93 12.29 -9.72
C ALA A 179 -13.57 12.83 -11.13
N VAL A 180 -12.28 12.90 -11.47
CA VAL A 180 -11.79 13.42 -12.77
C VAL A 180 -11.63 12.30 -13.82
N ALA A 181 -11.40 11.06 -13.39
CA ALA A 181 -11.29 9.90 -14.28
C ALA A 181 -12.54 9.64 -15.13
N ASP A 182 -13.69 10.19 -14.74
CA ASP A 182 -14.94 10.12 -15.51
C ASP A 182 -14.94 11.03 -16.76
N ALA A 183 -13.93 11.89 -16.97
CA ALA A 183 -14.01 13.00 -17.93
C ALA A 183 -13.14 12.91 -19.21
N ASN A 184 -11.90 12.39 -19.22
CA ASN A 184 -11.14 12.29 -20.48
C ASN A 184 -9.74 11.64 -20.49
N ASP A 185 -9.19 11.17 -19.37
CA ASP A 185 -7.78 10.73 -19.34
C ASP A 185 -7.65 9.26 -18.93
N GLY A 186 -6.69 8.55 -19.54
CA GLY A 186 -6.46 7.12 -19.27
C GLY A 186 -6.17 6.84 -17.79
N PRO A 187 -6.26 5.58 -17.33
CA PRO A 187 -6.20 5.25 -15.91
C PRO A 187 -4.78 5.46 -15.34
N GLN A 188 -4.44 6.70 -14.97
CA GLN A 188 -3.27 6.98 -14.15
C GLN A 188 -3.57 6.62 -12.70
N SER A 189 -2.68 5.86 -12.07
CA SER A 189 -2.85 5.48 -10.67
C SER A 189 -2.86 6.72 -9.77
N PRO A 190 -3.81 6.86 -8.81
CA PRO A 190 -3.90 8.02 -7.94
C PRO A 190 -2.62 8.24 -7.13
N PHE A 191 -1.86 7.18 -6.88
CA PHE A 191 -0.59 7.22 -6.17
C PHE A 191 0.50 7.99 -6.92
N HIS A 192 0.41 8.12 -8.25
CA HIS A 192 1.31 8.95 -9.03
C HIS A 192 1.15 10.44 -8.68
N HIS A 193 -0.08 10.90 -8.48
CA HIS A 193 -0.39 12.28 -8.09
C HIS A 193 -0.13 12.56 -6.60
N ILE A 194 -0.23 11.52 -5.76
CA ILE A 194 0.03 11.60 -4.33
C ILE A 194 1.53 11.76 -4.04
N LEU A 195 2.39 11.03 -4.76
CA LEU A 195 3.84 11.00 -4.49
C LEU A 195 4.50 12.40 -4.40
N PRO A 196 4.28 13.35 -5.33
CA PRO A 196 4.90 14.67 -5.22
C PRO A 196 4.32 15.53 -4.09
N LYS A 197 3.07 15.27 -3.65
CA LYS A 197 2.34 16.10 -2.69
C LYS A 197 2.43 15.61 -1.25
N CYS A 198 2.63 14.31 -1.05
CA CYS A 198 2.62 13.65 0.25
C CYS A 198 4.05 13.33 0.71
N LYS A 199 4.45 13.84 1.87
CA LYS A 199 5.81 13.58 2.39
C LYS A 199 5.93 12.12 2.81
N LEU A 200 4.91 11.57 3.46
CA LEU A 200 4.90 10.17 3.88
C LEU A 200 5.07 9.20 2.69
N ALA A 201 4.43 9.50 1.55
CA ALA A 201 4.59 8.70 0.32
C ALA A 201 6.03 8.70 -0.19
N ARG A 202 6.71 9.85 -0.16
CA ARG A 202 8.13 9.96 -0.55
C ARG A 202 9.05 9.22 0.40
N ASP A 203 8.82 9.34 1.70
CA ASP A 203 9.63 8.65 2.71
C ASP A 203 9.48 7.11 2.58
N LEU A 204 8.26 6.62 2.28
CA LEU A 204 8.00 5.20 2.01
C LEU A 204 8.64 4.71 0.71
N LYS A 205 8.60 5.52 -0.35
CA LYS A 205 9.32 5.24 -1.60
C LYS A 205 10.83 5.15 -1.36
N GLU A 206 11.41 6.09 -0.63
CA GLU A 206 12.83 6.06 -0.29
C GLU A 206 13.18 4.81 0.53
N ALA A 207 12.31 4.39 1.45
CA ALA A 207 12.49 3.15 2.20
C ALA A 207 12.41 1.88 1.33
N TYR A 208 11.73 1.93 0.20
CA TYR A 208 11.68 0.84 -0.79
C TYR A 208 12.92 0.83 -1.70
N ASP A 209 13.42 1.99 -2.09
CA ASP A 209 14.56 2.13 -3.02
C ASP A 209 15.93 1.83 -2.38
N ARG A 210 15.99 1.70 -1.04
CA ARG A 210 17.20 1.38 -0.27
C ARG A 210 17.44 -0.11 -0.13
#